data_AF-A0A8T9MY76-F1
#
_entry.id   AF-A0A8T9MY76-F1
#
_cell.length_a   1.000
_cell.length_b   1.000
_cell.length_c   1.000
_cell.angle_alpha   90.00
_cell.angle_beta   90.00
_cell.angle_gamma   90.00
#
_symmetry.space_group_name_H-M   'P 1'
#
loop_
_entity.id
_entity.type
_entity.pdbx_description
1 polymer ?
#
loop_
_entity_poly.entity_id
_entity_poly.type
_entity_poly.pdbx_seq_one_letter_code
_entity_poly.pdbx_strand_id
1 'polypeptide(L)'
;MNHKNLLMLIAATATLWLGACGDTAEAEAPKRAKKTAAKPVVRRNLLEDTDTLRRAQTTLPQQAQFQGKPVYVFEKIDFFDGTRPRIELQAQDPLRPNKLLLFRYENGQWQFVDDEDELNSKKPSRHLTLLEHIPFTDVPLVAKMWRQHAAQTRAVVQEPYHIAHVLLPKTQKRFWHTAELEAHGAQYYLSINPDFSIFEFKKL
;
A
#
# COMPACT_ATOMS: atom_id res chain seq x y z
N MET A 1 15.42 -11.75 -50.14
CA MET A 1 16.68 -11.25 -49.55
C MET A 1 16.67 -11.62 -48.08
N ASN A 2 17.06 -12.84 -47.70
CA ASN A 2 18.43 -13.31 -47.43
C ASN A 2 19.22 -12.37 -46.50
N HIS A 3 19.39 -12.72 -45.23
CA HIS A 3 20.52 -13.56 -44.78
C HIS A 3 20.23 -14.24 -43.44
N LYS A 4 20.50 -15.55 -43.43
CA LYS A 4 20.66 -16.45 -42.29
C LYS A 4 22.05 -16.24 -41.69
N ASN A 5 22.23 -16.59 -40.42
CA ASN A 5 23.43 -17.23 -39.80
C ASN A 5 23.29 -17.15 -38.27
N LEU A 6 23.71 -18.09 -37.42
CA LEU A 6 24.20 -19.46 -37.57
C LEU A 6 24.33 -19.99 -36.12
N LEU A 7 23.75 -21.17 -35.85
CA LEU A 7 24.02 -21.97 -34.65
C LEU A 7 25.52 -22.34 -34.61
N MET A 8 26.16 -22.35 -33.43
CA MET A 8 27.17 -23.38 -33.17
C MET A 8 27.26 -23.81 -31.70
N LEU A 9 26.92 -25.08 -31.53
CA LEU A 9 27.21 -26.04 -30.46
C LEU A 9 28.72 -26.29 -30.36
N ILE A 10 29.30 -26.36 -29.16
CA ILE A 10 30.56 -27.08 -28.86
C ILE A 10 30.44 -27.63 -27.43
N ALA A 11 30.03 -28.88 -27.23
CA ALA A 11 30.80 -30.14 -27.24
C ALA A 11 31.40 -30.49 -25.87
N ALA A 12 30.76 -31.47 -25.22
CA ALA A 12 31.27 -32.20 -24.08
C ALA A 12 32.45 -33.09 -24.52
N THR A 13 33.55 -33.06 -23.79
CA THR A 13 34.62 -34.05 -23.89
C THR A 13 34.95 -34.53 -22.48
N ALA A 14 34.58 -35.79 -22.21
CA ALA A 14 35.03 -36.54 -21.06
C ALA A 14 36.39 -37.18 -21.40
N THR A 15 37.37 -37.01 -20.52
CA THR A 15 38.61 -37.78 -20.56
C THR A 15 38.87 -38.33 -19.16
N LEU A 16 38.75 -39.65 -19.02
CA LEU A 16 39.16 -40.42 -17.85
C LEU A 16 40.67 -40.65 -17.95
N TRP A 17 41.42 -40.24 -16.93
CA TRP A 17 42.77 -40.73 -16.66
C TRP A 17 42.82 -41.20 -15.21
N LEU A 18 43.05 -42.50 -15.02
CA LEU A 18 43.52 -43.07 -13.75
C LEU A 18 45.04 -42.90 -13.70
N GLY A 19 45.53 -42.27 -12.64
CA GLY A 19 46.93 -42.22 -12.25
C GLY A 19 47.02 -42.24 -10.72
N ALA A 20 47.81 -43.16 -10.19
CA ALA A 20 47.94 -43.51 -8.79
C ALA A 20 48.93 -42.64 -8.01
N CYS A 21 48.88 -42.77 -6.68
CA CYS A 21 49.81 -42.30 -5.63
C CYS A 21 49.78 -40.83 -5.22
N GLY A 22 49.65 -40.62 -3.91
CA GLY A 22 50.24 -39.47 -3.21
C GLY A 22 49.24 -38.58 -2.49
N ASP A 23 49.24 -38.72 -1.17
CA ASP A 23 48.83 -37.76 -0.14
C ASP A 23 47.42 -37.16 -0.16
N THR A 24 46.76 -37.39 0.97
CA THR A 24 45.49 -36.84 1.41
C THR A 24 45.55 -35.31 1.43
N ALA A 25 45.18 -34.68 0.30
CA ALA A 25 44.89 -33.25 0.25
C ALA A 25 43.50 -33.02 0.86
N GLU A 26 43.51 -32.47 2.07
CA GLU A 26 42.37 -32.04 2.84
C GLU A 26 41.53 -31.05 2.02
N ALA A 27 40.33 -31.46 1.62
CA ALA A 27 39.41 -30.63 0.86
C ALA A 27 38.95 -29.44 1.72
N GLU A 28 39.47 -28.25 1.44
CA GLU A 28 38.97 -27.01 2.01
C GLU A 28 37.49 -26.82 1.61
N ALA A 29 36.61 -27.02 2.59
CA ALA A 29 35.18 -26.75 2.46
C ALA A 29 34.94 -25.29 2.03
N PRO A 30 33.95 -25.01 1.17
CA PRO A 30 33.67 -23.65 0.74
C PRO A 30 33.26 -22.81 1.96
N LYS A 31 34.02 -21.73 2.20
CA LYS A 31 33.73 -20.72 3.23
C LYS A 31 32.32 -20.18 3.00
N ARG A 32 31.37 -20.67 3.80
CA ARG A 32 29.99 -20.20 3.88
C ARG A 32 30.02 -18.70 4.15
N ALA A 33 29.71 -17.90 3.13
CA ALA A 33 29.52 -16.47 3.28
C ALA A 33 28.49 -16.25 4.39
N LYS A 34 28.93 -15.67 5.51
CA LYS A 34 28.04 -15.21 6.57
C LYS A 34 27.11 -14.20 5.94
N LYS A 35 25.83 -14.56 5.75
CA LYS A 35 24.76 -13.59 5.53
C LYS A 35 24.78 -12.66 6.73
N THR A 36 25.34 -11.47 6.55
CA THR A 36 25.23 -10.40 7.53
C THR A 36 23.74 -10.14 7.68
N ALA A 37 23.17 -10.53 8.82
CA ALA A 37 21.79 -10.23 9.13
C ALA A 37 21.64 -8.71 9.08
N ALA A 38 20.84 -8.22 8.13
CA ALA A 38 20.48 -6.80 8.08
C ALA A 38 19.88 -6.43 9.43
N LYS A 39 20.34 -5.32 10.02
CA LYS A 39 19.73 -4.78 11.24
C LYS A 39 18.23 -4.61 10.99
N PRO A 40 17.36 -4.97 11.94
CA PRO A 40 15.93 -4.78 11.76
C PRO A 40 15.69 -3.29 11.53
N VAL A 41 15.24 -2.95 10.32
CA VAL A 41 14.71 -1.63 10.03
C VAL A 41 13.46 -1.52 10.89
N VAL A 42 13.49 -0.67 11.91
CA VAL A 42 12.29 -0.35 12.68
C VAL A 42 11.34 0.30 11.70
N ARG A 43 10.35 -0.45 11.21
CA ARG A 43 9.33 0.05 10.30
C ARG A 43 8.44 0.98 11.11
N ARG A 44 8.43 2.25 10.74
CA ARG A 44 7.48 3.24 11.26
C ARG A 44 6.09 2.92 10.68
N ASN A 45 5.06 2.96 11.52
CA ASN A 45 3.66 2.79 11.10
C ASN A 45 3.31 3.86 10.04
N LEU A 46 2.82 3.43 8.88
CA LEU A 46 2.49 4.31 7.75
C LEU A 46 1.46 5.38 8.13
N LEU A 47 0.47 5.02 8.97
CA LEU A 47 -0.60 5.93 9.40
C LEU A 47 -0.07 7.08 10.27
N GLU A 48 1.16 6.94 10.78
CA GLU A 48 1.84 7.95 11.57
C GLU A 48 3.02 8.58 10.81
N ASP A 49 3.25 8.17 9.57
CA ASP A 49 4.33 8.67 8.72
C ASP A 49 3.90 9.84 7.84
N THR A 50 3.85 11.03 8.45
CA THR A 50 3.50 12.29 7.78
C THR A 50 4.29 12.53 6.50
N ASP A 51 5.58 12.18 6.46
CA ASP A 51 6.41 12.44 5.29
C ASP A 51 6.10 11.46 4.16
N THR A 52 5.89 10.18 4.49
CA THR A 52 5.46 9.18 3.50
C THR A 52 4.07 9.49 2.96
N LEU A 53 3.14 9.89 3.83
CA LEU A 53 1.77 10.28 3.45
C LEU A 53 1.77 11.53 2.55
N ARG A 54 2.55 12.56 2.89
CA ARG A 54 2.73 13.76 2.06
C ARG A 54 3.32 13.39 0.69
N ARG A 55 4.37 12.57 0.67
CA ARG A 55 4.97 12.06 -0.58
C ARG A 55 3.94 11.33 -1.43
N ALA A 56 3.16 10.43 -0.85
CA ALA A 56 2.12 9.70 -1.56
C ALA A 56 1.09 10.65 -2.18
N GLN A 57 0.59 11.64 -1.44
CA GLN A 57 -0.35 12.63 -1.99
C GLN A 57 0.26 13.43 -3.15
N THR A 58 1.52 13.88 -3.01
CA THR A 58 2.19 14.73 -4.03
C THR A 58 2.58 13.99 -5.30
N THR A 59 2.82 12.68 -5.22
CA THR A 59 3.28 11.86 -6.35
C THR A 59 2.15 11.20 -7.12
N LEU A 60 0.94 11.13 -6.56
CA LEU A 60 -0.21 10.56 -7.25
C LEU A 60 -0.59 11.32 -8.54
N PRO A 61 -0.68 12.67 -8.56
CA PRO A 61 -0.99 13.39 -9.80
C PRO A 61 0.05 13.25 -10.90
N GLN A 62 1.25 12.77 -10.57
CA GLN A 62 2.36 12.58 -11.51
C GLN A 62 2.27 11.24 -12.27
N GLN A 63 1.30 10.39 -11.94
CA GLN A 63 1.06 9.14 -12.67
C GLN A 63 0.67 9.44 -14.13
N ALA A 64 1.23 8.66 -15.06
CA ALA A 64 1.05 8.88 -16.50
C ALA A 64 -0.43 8.86 -16.93
N GLN A 65 -1.27 8.10 -16.22
CA GLN A 65 -2.70 7.99 -16.43
C GLN A 65 -3.44 9.32 -16.27
N PHE A 66 -2.89 10.26 -15.49
CA PHE A 66 -3.55 11.55 -15.26
C PHE A 66 -3.17 12.63 -16.27
N GLN A 67 -2.05 12.49 -16.99
CA GLN A 67 -1.61 13.44 -18.03
C GLN A 67 -1.56 14.91 -17.56
N GLY A 68 -1.23 15.13 -16.29
CA GLY A 68 -1.23 16.47 -15.67
C GLY A 68 -2.62 17.05 -15.39
N LYS A 69 -3.71 16.31 -15.64
CA LYS A 69 -5.06 16.72 -15.25
C LYS A 69 -5.31 16.50 -13.75
N PRO A 70 -6.27 17.22 -13.15
CA PRO A 70 -6.59 17.04 -11.74
C PRO A 70 -7.07 15.62 -11.42
N VAL A 71 -6.70 15.12 -10.24
CA VAL A 71 -7.08 13.78 -9.76
C VAL A 71 -8.39 13.84 -8.99
N TYR A 72 -9.39 13.11 -9.46
CA TYR A 72 -10.67 12.94 -8.78
C TYR A 72 -10.78 11.55 -8.16
N VAL A 73 -10.77 11.48 -6.83
CA VAL A 73 -10.93 10.25 -6.04
C VAL A 73 -12.41 9.88 -5.93
N PHE A 74 -12.73 8.63 -6.22
CA PHE A 74 -14.07 8.07 -6.16
C PHE A 74 -14.35 7.44 -4.79
N GLU A 75 -15.42 7.91 -4.14
CA GLU A 75 -15.98 7.44 -2.85
C GLU A 75 -15.06 7.47 -1.64
N LYS A 76 -13.89 6.83 -1.70
CA LYS A 76 -12.99 6.70 -0.56
C LYS A 76 -11.52 6.57 -0.96
N ILE A 77 -10.69 6.75 0.06
CA ILE A 77 -9.29 6.34 0.08
C ILE A 77 -9.03 5.57 1.35
N ASP A 78 -8.37 4.42 1.23
CA ASP A 78 -8.01 3.54 2.33
C ASP A 78 -6.51 3.62 2.63
N PHE A 79 -6.16 3.77 3.89
CA PHE A 79 -4.80 3.77 4.42
C PHE A 79 -4.66 2.56 5.34
N PHE A 80 -3.73 1.67 5.03
CA PHE A 80 -3.48 0.45 5.79
C PHE A 80 -2.08 0.46 6.39
N ASP A 81 -1.95 -0.11 7.56
CA ASP A 81 -0.66 -0.49 8.16
C ASP A 81 -0.71 -1.92 8.73
N GLY A 82 0.21 -2.30 9.61
CA GLY A 82 0.40 -3.67 10.08
C GLY A 82 1.24 -4.50 9.09
N THR A 83 0.78 -5.71 8.76
CA THR A 83 1.54 -6.67 7.95
C THR A 83 1.87 -6.14 6.55
N ARG A 84 0.93 -5.41 5.93
CA ARG A 84 1.05 -4.89 4.57
C ARG A 84 0.62 -3.43 4.47
N PRO A 85 1.51 -2.49 4.82
CA PRO A 85 1.26 -1.06 4.73
C PRO A 85 1.10 -0.61 3.28
N ARG A 86 0.00 0.09 2.99
CA ARG A 86 -0.31 0.59 1.65
C ARG A 86 -1.41 1.65 1.69
N ILE A 87 -1.56 2.39 0.61
CA ILE A 87 -2.70 3.29 0.38
C ILE A 87 -3.42 2.81 -0.88
N GLU A 88 -4.73 2.71 -0.85
CA GLU A 88 -5.54 2.24 -1.99
C GLU A 88 -6.67 3.23 -2.28
N LEU A 89 -6.89 3.53 -3.57
CA LEU A 89 -8.00 4.38 -4.00
C LEU A 89 -8.41 4.09 -5.44
N GLN A 90 -9.65 4.45 -5.76
CA GLN A 90 -10.14 4.52 -7.13
C GLN A 90 -10.17 5.99 -7.56
N ALA A 91 -9.68 6.29 -8.76
CA ALA A 91 -9.70 7.63 -9.34
C ALA A 91 -10.37 7.63 -10.71
N GLN A 92 -11.00 8.73 -11.09
CA GLN A 92 -11.59 8.88 -12.42
C GLN A 92 -10.50 8.91 -13.50
N ASP A 93 -10.71 8.16 -14.59
CA ASP A 93 -9.91 8.29 -15.81
C ASP A 93 -10.24 9.63 -16.49
N PRO A 94 -9.27 10.55 -16.65
CA PRO A 94 -9.51 11.88 -17.23
C PRO A 94 -9.80 11.88 -18.73
N LEU A 95 -9.61 10.75 -19.43
CA LEU A 95 -9.96 10.57 -20.84
C LEU A 95 -11.26 9.80 -21.00
N ARG A 96 -11.61 8.96 -20.02
CA ARG A 96 -12.86 8.18 -19.98
C ARG A 96 -13.57 8.45 -18.65
N PRO A 97 -14.36 9.54 -18.54
CA PRO A 97 -14.97 9.94 -17.27
C PRO A 97 -15.85 8.90 -16.57
N ASN A 98 -16.33 7.88 -17.31
CA ASN A 98 -17.11 6.76 -16.76
C ASN A 98 -16.25 5.57 -16.30
N LYS A 99 -14.93 5.60 -16.54
CA LYS A 99 -13.98 4.58 -16.10
C LYS A 99 -13.28 5.05 -14.82
N LEU A 100 -13.16 4.12 -13.88
CA LEU A 100 -12.33 4.27 -12.71
C LEU A 100 -10.99 3.55 -12.94
N LEU A 101 -9.96 4.03 -12.27
CA LEU A 101 -8.61 3.49 -12.25
C LEU A 101 -8.25 3.15 -10.81
N LEU A 102 -7.76 1.94 -10.55
CA LEU A 102 -7.32 1.53 -9.22
C LEU A 102 -5.84 1.85 -9.04
N PHE A 103 -5.50 2.52 -7.93
CA PHE A 103 -4.13 2.85 -7.57
C PHE A 103 -3.79 2.28 -6.20
N ARG A 104 -2.55 1.77 -6.08
CA ARG A 104 -1.96 1.30 -4.83
C ARG A 104 -0.61 1.99 -4.60
N TYR A 105 -0.45 2.63 -3.45
CA TYR A 105 0.85 3.10 -2.98
C TYR A 105 1.44 2.07 -2.04
N GLU A 106 2.57 1.48 -2.40
CA GLU A 106 3.27 0.48 -1.59
C GLU A 106 4.78 0.61 -1.86
N ASN A 107 5.60 0.37 -0.83
CA ASN A 107 7.08 0.48 -0.95
C ASN A 107 7.58 1.83 -1.50
N GLY A 108 6.85 2.91 -1.21
CA GLY A 108 7.24 4.27 -1.60
C GLY A 108 6.84 4.69 -3.01
N GLN A 109 6.03 3.90 -3.73
CA GLN A 109 5.64 4.17 -5.11
C GLN A 109 4.17 3.86 -5.37
N TRP A 110 3.56 4.64 -6.26
CA TRP A 110 2.25 4.33 -6.81
C TRP A 110 2.35 3.30 -7.92
N GLN A 111 1.37 2.40 -7.95
CA GLN A 111 1.16 1.41 -8.99
C GLN A 111 -0.29 1.53 -9.47
N PHE A 112 -0.48 1.58 -10.78
CA PHE A 112 -1.77 1.34 -11.39
C PHE A 112 -2.04 -0.17 -11.34
N VAL A 113 -3.18 -0.55 -10.79
CA VAL A 113 -3.64 -1.93 -10.74
C VAL A 113 -4.69 -2.09 -11.83
N ASP A 114 -4.35 -2.89 -12.83
CA ASP A 114 -5.30 -3.20 -13.90
C ASP A 114 -6.25 -4.28 -13.40
N ASP A 115 -7.47 -3.86 -13.07
CA ASP A 115 -8.55 -4.74 -12.59
C ASP A 115 -9.79 -4.47 -13.46
N GLU A 116 -9.86 -5.16 -14.59
CA GLU A 116 -10.85 -4.87 -15.64
C GLU A 116 -12.29 -5.23 -15.23
N ASP A 117 -12.48 -6.08 -14.22
CA ASP A 117 -13.78 -6.68 -13.90
C ASP A 117 -14.60 -5.86 -12.87
N GLU A 118 -13.96 -5.17 -11.92
CA GLU A 118 -14.68 -4.49 -10.82
C GLU A 118 -15.10 -3.04 -11.14
N LEU A 119 -14.49 -2.41 -12.14
CA LEU A 119 -14.59 -0.95 -12.37
C LEU A 119 -15.73 -0.53 -13.31
N ASN A 120 -16.32 -1.46 -14.06
CA ASN A 120 -17.24 -1.17 -15.18
C ASN A 120 -18.72 -1.01 -14.81
N SER A 121 -19.13 -1.23 -13.55
CA SER A 121 -20.54 -1.14 -13.11
C SER A 121 -20.91 0.16 -12.38
N LYS A 122 -19.93 0.99 -12.02
CA LYS A 122 -20.12 2.17 -11.17
C LYS A 122 -20.36 3.44 -12.00
N LYS A 123 -21.18 4.38 -11.48
CA LYS A 123 -21.40 5.71 -12.08
C LYS A 123 -20.55 6.76 -11.35
N PRO A 124 -19.30 6.99 -11.76
CA PRO A 124 -18.35 7.80 -11.00
C PRO A 124 -18.79 9.24 -10.79
N SER A 125 -19.48 9.86 -11.76
CA SER A 125 -19.73 11.31 -11.80
C SER A 125 -20.42 11.93 -10.59
N ARG A 126 -21.08 11.14 -9.72
CA ARG A 126 -21.76 11.64 -8.53
C ARG A 126 -20.95 11.55 -7.24
N HIS A 127 -19.87 10.78 -7.22
CA HIS A 127 -19.16 10.44 -5.97
C HIS A 127 -17.66 10.79 -6.05
N LEU A 128 -17.34 11.91 -6.71
CA LEU A 128 -15.96 12.36 -6.92
C LEU A 128 -15.51 13.40 -5.91
N THR A 129 -14.20 13.38 -5.66
CA THR A 129 -13.51 14.30 -4.77
C THR A 129 -12.24 14.77 -5.43
N LEU A 130 -12.01 16.07 -5.48
CA LEU A 130 -10.69 16.55 -5.88
C LEU A 130 -9.66 16.15 -4.80
N LEU A 131 -8.55 15.53 -5.21
CA LEU A 131 -7.53 15.01 -4.29
C LEU A 131 -7.01 16.08 -3.31
N GLU A 132 -6.95 17.34 -3.73
CA GLU A 132 -6.50 18.46 -2.89
C GLU A 132 -7.40 18.71 -1.67
N HIS A 133 -8.65 18.26 -1.72
CA HIS A 133 -9.59 18.33 -0.59
C HIS A 133 -9.48 17.13 0.36
N ILE A 134 -8.50 16.24 0.16
CA ILE A 134 -8.21 15.11 1.03
C ILE A 134 -6.74 15.21 1.49
N PRO A 135 -6.44 15.99 2.53
CA PRO A 135 -5.08 16.08 3.08
C PRO A 135 -4.65 14.76 3.73
N PHE A 136 -3.68 14.06 3.15
CA PHE A 136 -3.17 12.81 3.73
C PHE A 136 -2.40 13.07 5.04
N THR A 137 -1.97 14.31 5.26
CA THR A 137 -1.37 14.76 6.51
C THR A 137 -2.33 14.76 7.70
N ASP A 138 -3.62 14.54 7.48
CA ASP A 138 -4.62 14.41 8.54
C ASP A 138 -4.68 12.99 9.11
N VAL A 139 -4.21 11.98 8.35
CA VAL A 139 -4.20 10.58 8.79
C VAL A 139 -3.48 10.37 10.12
N PRO A 140 -2.29 10.98 10.40
CA PRO A 140 -1.64 10.88 11.69
C PRO A 140 -2.44 11.49 12.86
N LEU A 141 -3.27 12.50 12.59
CA LEU A 141 -4.15 13.09 13.61
C LEU A 141 -5.28 12.11 13.97
N VAL A 142 -5.89 11.50 12.95
CA VAL A 142 -6.90 10.45 13.11
C VAL A 142 -6.32 9.22 13.80
N ALA A 143 -5.11 8.79 13.41
CA ALA A 143 -4.37 7.69 14.02
C ALA A 143 -4.10 7.93 15.52
N LYS A 144 -3.74 9.16 15.89
CA LYS A 144 -3.58 9.57 17.28
C LYS A 144 -4.90 9.48 18.06
N MET A 145 -6.00 9.97 17.48
CA MET A 145 -7.33 9.87 18.12
C MET A 145 -7.75 8.41 18.31
N TRP A 146 -7.52 7.56 17.31
CA TRP A 146 -7.79 6.13 17.40
C TRP A 146 -7.01 5.48 18.55
N ARG A 147 -5.70 5.73 18.65
CA ARG A 147 -4.86 5.21 19.74
C ARG A 147 -5.35 5.66 21.12
N GLN A 148 -5.77 6.91 21.25
CA GLN A 148 -6.31 7.42 22.51
C GLN A 148 -7.56 6.64 22.93
N HIS A 149 -8.47 6.36 21.98
CA HIS A 149 -9.67 5.57 22.27
C HIS A 149 -9.35 4.09 22.51
N ALA A 150 -8.36 3.52 21.81
CA ALA A 150 -7.87 2.17 22.05
C ALA A 150 -7.33 1.99 23.48
N ALA A 151 -6.60 2.98 24.00
CA ALA A 151 -6.15 2.97 25.38
C ALA A 151 -7.32 3.09 26.37
N GLN A 152 -8.28 3.99 26.10
CA GLN A 152 -9.46 4.22 26.94
C GLN A 152 -10.35 2.97 27.06
N THR A 153 -10.57 2.27 25.95
CA THR A 153 -11.42 1.06 25.91
C THR A 153 -10.66 -0.22 26.28
N ARG A 154 -9.33 -0.12 26.51
CA ARG A 154 -8.44 -1.28 26.69
C ARG A 154 -8.56 -2.26 25.53
N ALA A 155 -8.52 -1.73 24.31
CA ALA A 155 -8.53 -2.52 23.10
C ALA A 155 -7.32 -3.48 23.06
N VAL A 156 -7.51 -4.63 22.43
CA VAL A 156 -6.46 -5.65 22.24
C VAL A 156 -5.34 -5.09 21.35
N VAL A 157 -5.72 -4.38 20.30
CA VAL A 157 -4.77 -3.67 19.42
C VAL A 157 -4.63 -2.23 19.88
N GLN A 158 -3.39 -1.79 20.07
CA GLN A 158 -3.04 -0.43 20.52
C GLN A 158 -2.40 0.43 19.41
N GLU A 159 -2.12 -0.18 18.25
CA GLU A 159 -1.57 0.50 17.08
C GLU A 159 -2.64 0.62 15.98
N PRO A 160 -2.84 1.81 15.40
CA PRO A 160 -3.81 1.99 14.33
C PRO A 160 -3.34 1.22 13.08
N TYR A 161 -4.25 0.49 12.44
CA TYR A 161 -3.92 -0.35 11.29
C TYR A 161 -4.80 -0.10 10.05
N HIS A 162 -5.91 0.62 10.18
CA HIS A 162 -6.73 1.06 9.05
C HIS A 162 -7.45 2.38 9.34
N ILE A 163 -7.38 3.28 8.37
CA ILE A 163 -8.13 4.54 8.33
C ILE A 163 -8.64 4.70 6.89
N ALA A 164 -9.88 5.14 6.72
CA ALA A 164 -10.44 5.49 5.43
C ALA A 164 -11.06 6.89 5.46
N HIS A 165 -10.84 7.70 4.43
CA HIS A 165 -11.62 8.92 4.23
C HIS A 165 -12.76 8.62 3.29
N VAL A 166 -14.00 8.74 3.76
CA VAL A 166 -15.19 8.22 3.07
C VAL A 166 -16.15 9.36 2.73
N LEU A 167 -16.68 9.34 1.51
CA LEU A 167 -17.82 10.14 1.07
C LEU A 167 -19.12 9.36 1.26
N LEU A 168 -20.09 9.94 1.96
CA LEU A 168 -21.46 9.43 2.03
C LEU A 168 -22.26 9.89 0.80
N PRO A 169 -22.62 9.00 -0.15
CA PRO A 169 -23.20 9.42 -1.42
C PRO A 169 -24.50 10.23 -1.30
N LYS A 170 -25.35 9.86 -0.34
CA LYS A 170 -26.68 10.48 -0.15
C LYS A 170 -26.59 11.91 0.37
N THR A 171 -25.63 12.20 1.24
CA THR A 171 -25.52 13.50 1.93
C THR A 171 -24.35 14.33 1.44
N GLN A 172 -23.47 13.74 0.61
CA GLN A 172 -22.20 14.32 0.17
C GLN A 172 -21.29 14.75 1.34
N LYS A 173 -21.55 14.21 2.54
CA LYS A 173 -20.72 14.44 3.73
C LYS A 173 -19.50 13.54 3.69
N ARG A 174 -18.41 14.04 4.28
CA ARG A 174 -17.15 13.31 4.43
C ARG A 174 -16.86 13.08 5.88
N PHE A 175 -16.21 11.97 6.15
CA PHE A 175 -15.73 11.62 7.47
C PHE A 175 -14.55 10.65 7.35
N TRP A 176 -13.76 10.59 8.40
CA TRP A 176 -12.75 9.58 8.61
C TRP A 176 -13.38 8.41 9.33
N HIS A 177 -13.32 7.24 8.72
CA HIS A 177 -13.66 5.97 9.32
C HIS A 177 -12.38 5.28 9.78
N THR A 178 -12.39 4.63 10.93
CA THR A 178 -11.22 3.89 11.44
C THR A 178 -11.52 2.41 11.58
N ALA A 179 -10.47 1.61 11.70
CA ALA A 179 -10.54 0.28 12.27
C ALA A 179 -11.37 0.26 13.56
N GLU A 180 -12.07 -0.84 13.77
CA GLU A 180 -12.84 -1.07 14.99
C GLU A 180 -11.90 -1.29 16.18
N LEU A 181 -12.36 -0.88 17.35
CA LEU A 181 -11.63 -1.03 18.61
C LEU A 181 -12.17 -2.26 19.32
N GLU A 182 -11.47 -3.39 19.21
CA GLU A 182 -11.85 -4.63 19.87
C GLU A 182 -11.30 -4.66 21.30
N ALA A 183 -12.18 -4.75 22.29
CA ALA A 183 -11.84 -4.90 23.71
C ALA A 183 -12.45 -6.19 24.28
N HIS A 184 -12.06 -6.58 25.49
CA HIS A 184 -12.61 -7.77 26.14
C HIS A 184 -14.14 -7.64 26.33
N GLY A 185 -14.91 -8.37 25.52
CA GLY A 185 -16.38 -8.39 25.57
C GLY A 185 -17.07 -7.14 24.99
N ALA A 186 -16.38 -6.34 24.18
CA ALA A 186 -16.95 -5.17 23.52
C ALA A 186 -16.20 -4.81 22.24
N GLN A 187 -16.91 -4.22 21.28
CA GLN A 187 -16.33 -3.63 20.10
C GLN A 187 -16.81 -2.19 20.00
N TYR A 188 -15.94 -1.28 19.58
CA TYR A 188 -16.31 0.12 19.41
C TYR A 188 -16.02 0.58 17.99
N TYR A 189 -16.95 1.38 17.48
CA TYR A 189 -16.83 2.08 16.22
C TYR A 189 -16.41 3.51 16.50
N LEU A 190 -15.42 4.01 15.77
CA LEU A 190 -14.97 5.40 15.81
C LEU A 190 -15.01 6.00 14.39
N SER A 191 -15.69 7.13 14.27
CA SER A 191 -15.72 7.96 13.08
C SER A 191 -15.54 9.42 13.46
N ILE A 192 -14.81 10.16 12.63
CA ILE A 192 -14.31 11.51 12.94
C ILE A 192 -14.67 12.44 11.78
N ASN A 193 -15.15 13.64 12.08
CA ASN A 193 -15.41 14.68 11.09
C ASN A 193 -14.09 15.23 10.51
N PRO A 194 -14.13 15.90 9.34
CA PRO A 194 -12.94 16.56 8.78
C PRO A 194 -12.32 17.64 9.67
N ASP A 195 -13.08 18.21 10.61
CA ASP A 195 -12.59 19.17 11.62
C ASP A 195 -12.04 18.50 12.90
N PHE A 196 -11.89 17.17 12.88
CA PHE A 196 -11.44 16.32 13.99
C PHE A 196 -12.39 16.25 15.20
N SER A 197 -13.62 16.76 15.09
CA SER A 197 -14.66 16.43 16.07
C SER A 197 -15.13 14.98 15.89
N ILE A 198 -15.55 14.34 16.98
CA ILE A 198 -16.08 12.97 16.91
C ILE A 198 -17.42 13.02 16.16
N PHE A 199 -17.51 12.30 15.04
CA PHE A 199 -18.77 12.08 14.33
C PHE A 199 -19.58 10.99 15.04
N GLU A 200 -18.93 9.88 15.38
CA GLU A 200 -19.55 8.79 16.11
C GLU A 200 -18.49 8.04 16.93
N PHE A 201 -18.82 7.76 18.20
CA PHE A 201 -18.10 6.80 19.03
C PHE A 201 -19.13 5.96 19.78
N LYS A 202 -19.30 4.70 19.35
CA LYS A 202 -20.35 3.82 19.88
C LYS A 202 -19.81 2.44 20.20
N LYS A 203 -20.36 1.83 21.25
CA LYS A 203 -20.24 0.38 21.48
C LYS A 203 -21.20 -0.33 20.53
N LEU A 204 -20.73 -1.39 19.88
CA LEU A 204 -21.50 -2.26 18.99
C LEU A 204 -22.16 -3.42 19.78
#